data_AF-A0A8T3VS07-F1
#
_entry.id   AF-A0A8T3VS07-F1
#
_cell.length_a   1.000
_cell.length_b   1.000
_cell.length_c   1.000
_cell.angle_alpha   90.00
_cell.angle_beta   90.00
_cell.angle_gamma   90.00
#
_symmetry.space_group_name_H-M   'P 1'
#
loop_
_entity.id
_entity.type
_entity.pdbx_description
1 polymer ?
#
loop_
_entity_poly.entity_id
_entity_poly.type
_entity_poly.pdbx_seq_one_letter_code
_entity_poly.pdbx_strand_id
1 'polypeptide(L)'
;MAEHSIIRKLVSLVTKHEIISIGTKYFPTTPLETEYVDMFNYTQTMLMEIDKAHITTESIFTNLVRDVGRENIPENHSFYELLPAQDKVEEYALVSNIIMGSDRYMYVELSEPSYIINLFTDIILRENGEIIERSETEIVSRLMSKNDAIRVAIRLVGIGLDNGIRVRAAAGMTGAAAIERSIKFNKEVGDSPGVAFTKLGGEYALVLDTPFKLAESEPPEFQQYLFIDIVDSTNFISKYGRNKLVELMTSVKEFMEDCEGQIEGYREGGDDLIAKFPSKDVAIRAGLDCAWFILNNGAKVKIGIGRSRREAGERANIAESIHGFGALSLVVFDLANGLYGYFIPSDFTRTLCEFLTNKKGKLITAFIVMFVASYLLAVMGMGIYGLLIVLLLVAYYTFR
;
A
#
# COMPACT_ATOMS: atom_id res chain seq x y z
N MET A 1 -11.77 -4.13 -18.91
CA MET A 1 -10.30 -4.17 -18.69
C MET A 1 -9.45 -3.89 -19.94
N ALA A 2 -10.02 -3.61 -21.12
CA ALA A 2 -9.27 -3.15 -22.30
C ALA A 2 -8.99 -1.63 -22.31
N GLU A 3 -9.51 -0.86 -21.35
CA GLU A 3 -9.67 0.58 -21.54
C GLU A 3 -8.43 1.42 -21.23
N HIS A 4 -7.57 0.99 -20.29
CA HIS A 4 -6.36 1.73 -19.92
C HIS A 4 -5.03 1.08 -20.33
N SER A 5 -5.01 -0.04 -21.06
CA SER A 5 -3.74 -0.73 -21.40
C SER A 5 -2.77 0.16 -22.20
N ILE A 6 -3.31 1.01 -23.08
CA ILE A 6 -2.56 1.97 -23.88
C ILE A 6 -2.00 3.08 -22.98
N ILE A 7 -2.82 3.60 -22.06
CA ILE A 7 -2.43 4.69 -21.15
C ILE A 7 -1.35 4.20 -20.19
N ARG A 8 -1.52 3.01 -19.62
CA ARG A 8 -0.49 2.38 -18.78
C ARG A 8 0.84 2.29 -19.50
N LYS A 9 0.86 1.80 -20.75
CA LYS A 9 2.09 1.73 -21.56
C LYS A 9 2.69 3.11 -21.85
N LEU A 10 1.86 4.10 -22.15
CA LEU A 10 2.32 5.46 -22.45
C LEU A 10 2.92 6.13 -21.21
N VAL A 11 2.22 6.06 -20.07
CA VAL A 11 2.74 6.58 -18.80
C VAL A 11 4.00 5.82 -18.42
N SER A 12 4.03 4.49 -18.53
CA SER A 12 5.24 3.71 -18.26
C SER A 12 6.42 4.08 -19.13
N LEU A 13 6.21 4.40 -20.40
CA LEU A 13 7.28 4.84 -21.30
C LEU A 13 7.84 6.20 -20.88
N VAL A 14 6.97 7.09 -20.42
CA VAL A 14 7.32 8.46 -20.01
C VAL A 14 8.01 8.48 -18.65
N THR A 15 7.50 7.69 -17.68
CA THR A 15 8.08 7.57 -16.34
C THR A 15 9.25 6.60 -16.27
N LYS A 16 9.43 5.74 -17.28
CA LYS A 16 10.36 4.60 -17.31
C LYS A 16 10.10 3.53 -16.24
N HIS A 17 8.89 3.49 -15.67
CA HIS A 17 8.50 2.57 -14.61
C HIS A 17 7.19 1.86 -14.97
N GLU A 18 7.02 0.62 -14.54
CA GLU A 18 5.79 -0.13 -14.84
C GLU A 18 4.60 0.46 -14.06
N ILE A 19 3.50 0.73 -14.75
CA ILE A 19 2.23 1.10 -14.12
C ILE A 19 1.41 -0.16 -13.97
N ILE A 20 1.18 -0.61 -12.73
CA ILE A 20 0.40 -1.80 -12.39
C ILE A 20 -1.10 -1.55 -12.56
N SER A 21 -1.57 -0.38 -12.15
CA SER A 21 -2.99 -0.01 -12.19
C SER A 21 -3.20 1.49 -12.39
N ILE A 22 -4.41 1.84 -12.80
CA ILE A 22 -4.93 3.21 -12.83
C ILE A 22 -6.32 3.12 -12.20
N GLY A 23 -6.51 3.82 -11.08
CA GLY A 23 -7.64 3.59 -10.19
C GLY A 23 -7.62 2.21 -9.55
N THR A 24 -8.77 1.81 -9.00
CA THR A 24 -8.96 0.54 -8.28
C THR A 24 -10.20 -0.20 -8.75
N LYS A 25 -10.17 -1.54 -8.64
CA LYS A 25 -11.37 -2.40 -8.78
C LYS A 25 -11.88 -2.94 -7.45
N TYR A 26 -11.36 -2.45 -6.34
CA TYR A 26 -11.87 -2.81 -5.03
C TYR A 26 -13.36 -2.51 -4.95
N PHE A 27 -14.13 -3.53 -4.52
CA PHE A 27 -15.58 -3.40 -4.35
C PHE A 27 -15.83 -2.96 -2.91
N PRO A 28 -16.18 -1.68 -2.69
CA PRO A 28 -16.35 -1.17 -1.34
C PRO A 28 -17.63 -1.73 -0.72
N THR A 29 -17.54 -2.04 0.56
CA THR A 29 -18.62 -2.56 1.40
C THR A 29 -18.98 -1.61 2.55
N THR A 30 -18.15 -0.59 2.79
CA THR A 30 -18.39 0.46 3.79
C THR A 30 -18.37 1.87 3.17
N PRO A 31 -18.93 2.89 3.84
CA PRO A 31 -18.87 4.28 3.36
C PRO A 31 -17.43 4.79 3.19
N LEU A 32 -16.55 4.49 4.15
CA LEU A 32 -15.14 4.87 4.08
C LEU A 32 -14.44 4.22 2.87
N GLU A 33 -14.68 2.93 2.65
CA GLU A 33 -14.18 2.24 1.48
C GLU A 33 -14.69 2.85 0.17
N THR A 34 -15.95 3.27 0.14
CA THR A 34 -16.55 3.92 -1.02
C THR A 34 -15.84 5.23 -1.33
N GLU A 35 -15.60 6.06 -0.31
CA GLU A 35 -14.88 7.33 -0.45
C GLU A 35 -13.48 7.14 -1.03
N TYR A 36 -12.68 6.21 -0.49
CA TYR A 36 -11.35 5.94 -1.02
C TYR A 36 -11.41 5.40 -2.45
N VAL A 37 -12.28 4.43 -2.74
CA VAL A 37 -12.43 3.88 -4.10
C VAL A 37 -12.80 4.97 -5.10
N ASP A 38 -13.74 5.84 -4.74
CA ASP A 38 -14.15 6.97 -5.56
C ASP A 38 -12.99 7.95 -5.76
N MET A 39 -12.23 8.27 -4.71
CA MET A 39 -11.04 9.13 -4.81
C MET A 39 -9.96 8.54 -5.71
N PHE A 40 -9.61 7.26 -5.55
CA PHE A 40 -8.65 6.56 -6.42
C PHE A 40 -9.07 6.60 -7.89
N ASN A 41 -10.35 6.36 -8.17
CA ASN A 41 -10.89 6.32 -9.53
C ASN A 41 -11.06 7.71 -10.14
N TYR A 42 -11.59 8.67 -9.37
CA TYR A 42 -11.77 10.05 -9.79
C TYR A 42 -10.43 10.71 -10.11
N THR A 43 -9.45 10.55 -9.23
CA THR A 43 -8.10 11.09 -9.42
C THR A 43 -7.30 10.27 -10.42
N GLN A 44 -7.76 9.08 -10.82
CA GLN A 44 -6.98 8.13 -11.64
C GLN A 44 -5.61 7.84 -11.02
N THR A 45 -5.55 7.73 -9.70
CA THR A 45 -4.32 7.42 -8.96
C THR A 45 -3.72 6.11 -9.48
N MET A 46 -2.43 6.12 -9.79
CA MET A 46 -1.76 5.02 -10.48
C MET A 46 -0.79 4.31 -9.52
N LEU A 47 -0.86 2.99 -9.44
CA LEU A 47 0.16 2.20 -8.75
C LEU A 47 1.34 1.98 -9.71
N MET A 48 2.50 2.48 -9.33
CA MET A 48 3.77 2.37 -10.05
C MET A 48 4.70 1.39 -9.35
N GLU A 49 5.30 0.49 -10.11
CA GLU A 49 6.40 -0.35 -9.65
C GLU A 49 7.72 0.37 -9.93
N ILE A 50 8.42 0.75 -8.85
CA ILE A 50 9.71 1.43 -8.93
C ILE A 50 10.81 0.36 -8.99
N ASP A 51 10.80 -0.53 -8.01
CA ASP A 51 11.66 -1.72 -7.96
C ASP A 51 10.79 -2.96 -7.77
N LYS A 52 10.89 -3.91 -8.71
CA LYS A 52 10.10 -5.14 -8.66
C LYS A 52 10.44 -5.97 -7.43
N ALA A 53 9.41 -6.40 -6.70
CA ALA A 53 9.59 -7.38 -5.62
C ALA A 53 10.00 -8.75 -6.17
N HIS A 54 11.04 -9.34 -5.57
CA HIS A 54 11.41 -10.73 -5.82
C HIS A 54 10.75 -11.62 -4.76
N ILE A 55 9.60 -12.18 -5.10
CA ILE A 55 8.77 -12.95 -4.19
C ILE A 55 9.20 -14.42 -4.25
N THR A 56 9.94 -14.86 -3.23
CA THR A 56 10.34 -16.25 -3.02
C THR A 56 9.99 -16.64 -1.59
N THR A 57 9.88 -17.94 -1.30
CA THR A 57 9.65 -18.43 0.05
C THR A 57 10.70 -17.90 1.04
N GLU A 58 11.97 -17.84 0.61
CA GLU A 58 13.08 -17.28 1.39
C GLU A 58 12.94 -15.77 1.64
N SER A 59 12.54 -14.99 0.62
CA SER A 59 12.35 -13.56 0.79
C SER A 59 11.15 -13.25 1.68
N ILE A 60 10.09 -14.05 1.62
CA ILE A 60 8.94 -13.96 2.53
C ILE A 60 9.37 -14.27 3.97
N PHE A 61 10.16 -15.32 4.19
CA PHE A 61 10.65 -15.64 5.52
C PHE A 61 11.58 -14.54 6.07
N THR A 62 12.51 -14.04 5.25
CA THR A 62 13.40 -12.93 5.62
C THR A 62 12.60 -11.68 5.99
N ASN A 63 11.53 -11.38 5.24
CA ASN A 63 10.62 -10.29 5.56
C ASN A 63 9.86 -10.54 6.86
N LEU A 64 9.42 -11.77 7.14
CA LEU A 64 8.79 -12.13 8.41
C LEU A 64 9.74 -11.88 9.58
N VAL A 65 10.98 -12.39 9.51
CA VAL A 65 12.01 -12.19 10.54
C VAL A 65 12.25 -10.70 10.78
N ARG A 66 12.37 -9.93 9.70
CA ARG A 66 12.55 -8.47 9.76
C ARG A 66 11.34 -7.74 10.35
N ASP A 67 10.12 -8.21 10.09
CA ASP A 67 8.86 -7.56 10.45
C ASP A 67 8.35 -7.97 11.85
N VAL A 68 8.72 -9.14 12.35
CA VAL A 68 8.34 -9.68 13.68
C VAL A 68 9.47 -9.50 14.71
N GLY A 69 10.71 -9.35 14.25
CA GLY A 69 11.91 -9.32 15.10
C GLY A 69 12.55 -10.70 15.17
N ARG A 70 13.88 -10.77 15.03
CA ARG A 70 14.63 -12.03 15.02
C ARG A 70 14.55 -12.74 16.37
N GLU A 71 14.54 -11.96 17.44
CA GLU A 71 14.38 -12.38 18.82
C GLU A 71 13.03 -13.05 19.12
N ASN A 72 12.02 -12.78 18.28
CA ASN A 72 10.68 -13.37 18.38
C ASN A 72 10.51 -14.66 17.56
N ILE A 73 11.54 -15.08 16.80
CA ILE A 73 11.50 -16.30 16.01
C ILE A 73 12.48 -17.32 16.60
N PRO A 74 12.00 -18.49 17.06
CA PRO A 74 12.86 -19.53 17.62
C PRO A 74 13.90 -20.03 16.61
N GLU A 75 15.11 -20.37 17.06
CA GLU A 75 16.13 -20.91 16.15
C GLU A 75 15.72 -22.25 15.53
N ASN A 76 15.09 -23.11 16.33
CA ASN A 76 14.53 -24.38 15.88
C ASN A 76 13.10 -24.17 15.37
N HIS A 77 12.97 -23.84 14.09
CA HIS A 77 11.69 -23.72 13.41
C HIS A 77 11.75 -24.36 12.02
N SER A 78 10.58 -24.68 11.47
CA SER A 78 10.43 -25.03 10.07
C SER A 78 9.46 -24.07 9.40
N PHE A 79 9.86 -23.49 8.26
CA PHE A 79 9.03 -22.58 7.48
C PHE A 79 8.45 -23.30 6.26
N TYR A 80 7.12 -23.41 6.21
CA TYR A 80 6.40 -24.11 5.16
C TYR A 80 5.66 -23.13 4.25
N GLU A 81 5.79 -23.34 2.94
CA GLU A 81 4.92 -22.75 1.94
C GLU A 81 3.75 -23.71 1.68
N LEU A 82 2.56 -23.34 2.14
CA LEU A 82 1.33 -24.12 1.93
C LEU A 82 0.69 -23.81 0.58
N LEU A 83 0.83 -22.55 0.16
CA LEU A 83 0.41 -22.08 -1.15
C LEU A 83 1.43 -21.04 -1.63
N PRO A 84 2.02 -21.21 -2.83
CA PRO A 84 2.98 -20.25 -3.34
C PRO A 84 2.33 -18.87 -3.51
N ALA A 85 3.11 -17.84 -3.19
CA ALA A 85 2.68 -16.47 -3.48
C ALA A 85 2.54 -16.26 -4.99
N GLN A 86 1.66 -15.34 -5.35
CA GLN A 86 1.59 -14.90 -6.73
C GLN A 86 2.80 -13.99 -7.00
N ASP A 87 3.54 -14.22 -8.09
CA ASP A 87 4.66 -13.33 -8.52
C ASP A 87 4.13 -12.02 -9.14
N LYS A 88 3.05 -11.48 -8.59
CA LYS A 88 2.39 -10.27 -9.04
C LYS A 88 1.83 -9.51 -7.84
N VAL A 89 2.12 -8.21 -7.80
CA VAL A 89 1.46 -7.29 -6.89
C VAL A 89 0.10 -6.93 -7.47
N GLU A 90 -0.95 -7.21 -6.70
CA GLU A 90 -2.32 -6.84 -7.05
C GLU A 90 -2.71 -5.55 -6.33
N GLU A 91 -3.06 -4.52 -7.09
CA GLU A 91 -3.48 -3.23 -6.53
C GLU A 91 -4.71 -3.38 -5.62
N TYR A 92 -5.70 -4.19 -6.01
CA TYR A 92 -6.89 -4.49 -5.21
C TYR A 92 -6.54 -4.91 -3.77
N ALA A 93 -5.61 -5.84 -3.63
CA ALA A 93 -5.20 -6.36 -2.33
C ALA A 93 -4.45 -5.27 -1.53
N LEU A 94 -3.72 -4.39 -2.21
CA LEU A 94 -2.98 -3.32 -1.57
C LEU A 94 -3.92 -2.22 -1.05
N VAL A 95 -4.88 -1.78 -1.86
CA VAL A 95 -5.89 -0.79 -1.46
C VAL A 95 -6.78 -1.33 -0.35
N SER A 96 -7.20 -2.60 -0.42
CA SER A 96 -7.93 -3.25 0.67
C SER A 96 -7.16 -3.18 2.00
N ASN A 97 -5.85 -3.49 1.99
CA ASN A 97 -5.04 -3.40 3.21
C ASN A 97 -4.89 -1.96 3.72
N ILE A 98 -4.82 -0.96 2.83
CA ILE A 98 -4.72 0.45 3.22
C ILE A 98 -6.02 0.94 3.86
N ILE A 99 -7.18 0.53 3.34
CA ILE A 99 -8.48 1.04 3.79
C ILE A 99 -9.01 0.25 5.00
N MET A 100 -8.98 -1.08 4.96
CA MET A 100 -9.50 -1.91 6.05
C MET A 100 -8.64 -1.80 7.31
N GLY A 101 -7.38 -1.37 7.18
CA GLY A 101 -6.44 -1.20 8.28
C GLY A 101 -5.51 -2.40 8.48
N SER A 102 -4.54 -2.24 9.38
CA SER A 102 -3.59 -3.29 9.75
C SER A 102 -4.16 -4.35 10.67
N ASP A 103 -5.29 -4.11 11.35
CA ASP A 103 -5.76 -5.01 12.39
C ASP A 103 -6.04 -6.41 11.83
N ARG A 104 -5.67 -7.43 12.59
CA ARG A 104 -5.82 -8.82 12.15
C ARG A 104 -6.47 -9.65 13.23
N TYR A 105 -7.29 -10.58 12.78
CA TYR A 105 -7.83 -11.62 13.62
C TYR A 105 -6.76 -12.69 13.83
N MET A 106 -6.56 -13.08 15.08
CA MET A 106 -5.75 -14.22 15.48
C MET A 106 -6.69 -15.28 16.05
N TYR A 107 -6.67 -16.46 15.44
CA TYR A 107 -7.31 -17.66 15.98
C TYR A 107 -6.24 -18.52 16.65
N VAL A 108 -6.56 -19.06 17.83
CA VAL A 108 -5.71 -19.96 18.60
C VAL A 108 -6.54 -21.17 19.00
N GLU A 109 -5.99 -22.37 18.85
CA GLU A 109 -6.60 -23.64 19.16
C GLU A 109 -5.62 -24.50 19.97
N LEU A 110 -6.08 -25.03 21.09
CA LEU A 110 -5.37 -25.98 21.94
C LEU A 110 -5.80 -27.40 21.58
N SER A 111 -4.87 -28.35 21.62
CA SER A 111 -5.19 -29.77 21.38
C SER A 111 -6.12 -30.38 22.42
N GLU A 112 -6.18 -29.80 23.62
CA GLU A 112 -7.05 -30.24 24.73
C GLU A 112 -7.38 -29.06 25.67
N PRO A 113 -8.52 -29.12 26.42
CA PRO A 113 -8.88 -28.10 27.38
C PRO A 113 -7.79 -27.89 28.45
N SER A 114 -7.40 -26.64 28.70
CA SER A 114 -6.36 -26.35 29.68
C SER A 114 -6.49 -24.97 30.32
N TYR A 115 -6.01 -24.86 31.55
CA TYR A 115 -5.97 -23.60 32.30
C TYR A 115 -5.10 -22.52 31.61
N ILE A 116 -4.16 -22.92 30.74
CA ILE A 116 -3.28 -21.99 30.02
C ILE A 116 -4.07 -21.04 29.11
N ILE A 117 -5.32 -21.38 28.74
CA ILE A 117 -6.17 -20.51 27.93
C ILE A 117 -6.51 -19.19 28.66
N ASN A 118 -6.55 -19.20 29.99
CA ASN A 118 -6.66 -17.97 30.80
C ASN A 118 -5.41 -17.10 30.64
N LEU A 119 -4.23 -17.72 30.74
CA LEU A 119 -2.95 -17.03 30.56
C LEU A 119 -2.84 -16.45 29.14
N PHE A 120 -3.32 -17.16 28.12
CA PHE A 120 -3.34 -16.67 26.74
C PHE A 120 -4.21 -15.42 26.61
N THR A 121 -5.39 -15.44 27.23
CA THR A 121 -6.30 -14.28 27.27
C THR A 121 -5.61 -13.07 27.88
N ASP A 122 -4.95 -13.23 29.03
CA ASP A 122 -4.24 -12.14 29.71
C ASP A 122 -3.09 -11.56 28.88
N ILE A 123 -2.35 -12.42 28.16
CA ILE A 123 -1.25 -11.97 27.30
C ILE A 123 -1.80 -11.16 26.14
N ILE A 124 -2.85 -11.63 25.47
CA ILE A 124 -3.47 -10.91 24.34
C ILE A 124 -3.93 -9.53 24.79
N LEU A 125 -4.60 -9.42 25.93
CA LEU A 125 -5.06 -8.14 26.47
C LEU A 125 -3.89 -7.19 26.83
N ARG A 126 -2.80 -7.70 27.40
CA ARG A 126 -1.59 -6.89 27.71
C ARG A 126 -0.88 -6.39 26.46
N GLU A 127 -0.99 -7.12 25.36
CA GLU A 127 -0.43 -6.77 24.04
C GLU A 127 -1.41 -5.89 23.23
N ASN A 128 -2.36 -5.23 23.90
CA ASN A 128 -3.41 -4.38 23.31
C ASN A 128 -4.32 -5.09 22.30
N GLY A 129 -4.47 -6.41 22.43
CA GLY A 129 -5.45 -7.18 21.67
C GLY A 129 -6.83 -7.17 22.31
N GLU A 130 -7.86 -7.41 21.50
CA GLU A 130 -9.25 -7.59 21.92
C GLU A 130 -9.65 -9.06 21.79
N ILE A 131 -10.36 -9.59 22.78
CA ILE A 131 -10.92 -10.95 22.72
C ILE A 131 -12.32 -10.86 22.11
N ILE A 132 -12.52 -11.55 20.99
CA ILE A 132 -13.80 -11.58 20.27
C ILE A 132 -14.63 -12.78 20.72
N GLU A 133 -14.03 -13.96 20.72
CA GLU A 133 -14.65 -15.21 21.18
C GLU A 133 -13.63 -16.06 21.93
N ARG A 134 -14.13 -16.83 22.89
CA ARG A 134 -13.30 -17.73 23.70
C ARG A 134 -14.11 -18.95 24.16
N SER A 135 -13.51 -20.12 24.02
CA SER A 135 -14.00 -21.38 24.58
C SER A 135 -12.95 -21.98 25.54
N GLU A 136 -13.07 -23.27 25.86
CA GLU A 136 -12.08 -24.00 26.67
C GLU A 136 -10.83 -24.41 25.88
N THR A 137 -10.93 -24.44 24.55
CA THR A 137 -9.85 -24.85 23.64
C THR A 137 -9.52 -23.81 22.58
N GLU A 138 -10.35 -22.79 22.38
CA GLU A 138 -10.21 -21.85 21.28
C GLU A 138 -10.29 -20.40 21.73
N ILE A 139 -9.55 -19.53 21.05
CA ILE A 139 -9.64 -18.07 21.19
C ILE A 139 -9.67 -17.46 19.79
N VAL A 140 -10.64 -16.58 19.54
CA VAL A 140 -10.60 -15.61 18.44
C VAL A 140 -10.35 -14.24 19.04
N SER A 141 -9.30 -13.58 18.58
CA SER A 141 -8.90 -12.26 19.05
C SER A 141 -8.58 -11.34 17.88
N ARG A 142 -8.52 -10.03 18.14
CA ARG A 142 -8.17 -8.99 17.17
C ARG A 142 -6.97 -8.22 17.70
N LEU A 143 -5.93 -8.10 16.89
CA LEU A 143 -4.69 -7.37 17.21
C LEU A 143 -4.45 -6.24 16.21
N MET A 144 -3.66 -5.25 16.61
CA MET A 144 -3.39 -4.02 15.85
C MET A 144 -2.74 -4.26 14.49
N SER A 145 -1.95 -5.33 14.34
CA SER A 145 -1.30 -5.66 13.08
C SER A 145 -1.19 -7.16 12.83
N LYS A 146 -0.95 -7.54 11.58
CA LYS A 146 -0.57 -8.91 11.20
C LYS A 146 0.70 -9.37 11.93
N ASN A 147 1.67 -8.49 12.08
CA ASN A 147 2.95 -8.83 12.70
C ASN A 147 2.77 -9.06 14.19
N ASP A 148 1.92 -8.26 14.85
CA ASP A 148 1.55 -8.46 16.26
C ASP A 148 0.80 -9.77 16.45
N ALA A 149 -0.18 -10.06 15.59
CA ALA A 149 -0.90 -11.34 15.62
C ALA A 149 0.07 -12.52 15.49
N ILE A 150 1.03 -12.47 14.56
CA ILE A 150 2.02 -13.55 14.41
C ILE A 150 2.96 -13.62 15.61
N ARG A 151 3.49 -12.49 16.10
CA ARG A 151 4.40 -12.44 17.26
C ARG A 151 3.74 -13.02 18.52
N VAL A 152 2.52 -12.54 18.83
CA VAL A 152 1.75 -13.03 19.97
C VAL A 152 1.43 -14.51 19.80
N ALA A 153 1.00 -14.94 18.61
CA ALA A 153 0.78 -16.35 18.32
C ALA A 153 2.02 -17.22 18.59
N ILE A 154 3.21 -16.81 18.14
CA ILE A 154 4.46 -17.54 18.40
C ILE A 154 4.70 -17.66 19.91
N ARG A 155 4.49 -16.57 20.67
CA ARG A 155 4.61 -16.58 22.13
C ARG A 155 3.64 -17.56 22.79
N LEU A 156 2.38 -17.57 22.36
CA LEU A 156 1.37 -18.50 22.90
C LEU A 156 1.72 -19.96 22.57
N VAL A 157 2.23 -20.23 21.36
CA VAL A 157 2.70 -21.57 20.98
C VAL A 157 3.86 -22.02 21.88
N GLY A 158 4.83 -21.15 22.15
CA GLY A 158 5.94 -21.46 23.07
C GLY A 158 5.46 -21.83 24.47
N ILE A 159 4.52 -21.06 25.03
CA ILE A 159 3.91 -21.35 26.34
C ILE A 159 3.14 -22.67 26.32
N GLY A 160 2.42 -22.97 25.23
CA GLY A 160 1.76 -24.25 25.04
C GLY A 160 2.75 -25.42 25.13
N LEU A 161 3.84 -25.34 24.35
CA LEU A 161 4.90 -26.35 24.32
C LEU A 161 5.55 -26.55 25.70
N ASP A 162 5.83 -25.46 26.43
CA ASP A 162 6.37 -25.51 27.80
C ASP A 162 5.42 -26.24 28.78
N ASN A 163 4.13 -26.25 28.48
CA ASN A 163 3.10 -26.94 29.28
C ASN A 163 2.68 -28.29 28.68
N GLY A 164 3.38 -28.79 27.65
CA GLY A 164 3.06 -30.05 26.98
C GLY A 164 1.78 -30.02 26.15
N ILE A 165 1.23 -28.84 25.84
CA ILE A 165 0.00 -28.66 25.08
C ILE A 165 0.34 -28.16 23.69
N ARG A 166 -0.18 -28.84 22.67
CA ARG A 166 0.01 -28.41 21.28
C ARG A 166 -0.96 -27.27 20.98
N VAL A 167 -0.41 -26.18 20.45
CA VAL A 167 -1.15 -24.96 20.13
C VAL A 167 -0.98 -24.67 18.65
N ARG A 168 -2.11 -24.57 17.96
CA ARG A 168 -2.17 -24.03 16.61
C ARG A 168 -2.67 -22.61 16.66
N ALA A 169 -2.09 -21.76 15.84
CA ALA A 169 -2.57 -20.40 15.67
C ALA A 169 -2.59 -20.01 14.21
N ALA A 170 -3.44 -19.06 13.87
CA ALA A 170 -3.49 -18.50 12.53
C ALA A 170 -3.88 -17.02 12.54
N ALA A 171 -3.28 -16.24 11.64
CA ALA A 171 -3.62 -14.85 11.41
C ALA A 171 -4.45 -14.69 10.11
N GLY A 172 -5.50 -13.86 10.18
CA GLY A 172 -6.42 -13.61 9.07
C GLY A 172 -6.99 -12.18 9.07
N MET A 173 -7.53 -11.77 7.93
CA MET A 173 -8.26 -10.48 7.80
C MET A 173 -9.57 -10.49 8.60
N THR A 174 -10.17 -11.67 8.76
CA THR A 174 -11.41 -11.90 9.51
C THR A 174 -11.23 -13.12 10.41
N GLY A 175 -12.07 -13.27 11.44
CA GLY A 175 -12.07 -14.46 12.30
C GLY A 175 -12.26 -15.74 11.50
N ALA A 176 -13.22 -15.77 10.57
CA ALA A 176 -13.44 -16.90 9.68
C ALA A 176 -12.21 -17.23 8.82
N ALA A 177 -11.54 -16.22 8.26
CA ALA A 177 -10.33 -16.41 7.47
C ALA A 177 -9.14 -16.91 8.31
N ALA A 178 -9.08 -16.58 9.61
CA ALA A 178 -8.09 -17.13 10.53
C ALA A 178 -8.38 -18.61 10.85
N ILE A 179 -9.63 -18.96 11.11
CA ILE A 179 -10.08 -20.34 11.38
C ILE A 179 -9.83 -21.24 10.15
N GLU A 180 -10.29 -20.83 8.97
CA GLU A 180 -10.08 -21.57 7.71
C GLU A 180 -8.59 -21.88 7.48
N ARG A 181 -7.73 -20.91 7.82
CA ARG A 181 -6.29 -21.06 7.70
C ARG A 181 -5.69 -22.03 8.70
N SER A 182 -6.17 -22.04 9.94
CA SER A 182 -5.78 -23.06 10.92
C SER A 182 -6.19 -24.46 10.46
N ILE A 183 -7.41 -24.61 9.93
CA ILE A 183 -7.90 -25.87 9.37
C ILE A 183 -7.02 -26.34 8.21
N LYS A 184 -6.67 -25.43 7.28
CA LYS A 184 -5.80 -25.76 6.16
C LYS A 184 -4.39 -26.10 6.61
N PHE A 185 -3.84 -25.37 7.58
CA PHE A 185 -2.55 -25.68 8.19
C PHE A 185 -2.53 -27.12 8.74
N ASN A 186 -3.55 -27.49 9.52
CA ASN A 186 -3.68 -28.85 10.03
C ASN A 186 -3.81 -29.91 8.92
N LYS A 187 -4.51 -29.58 7.83
CA LYS A 187 -4.67 -30.50 6.70
C LYS A 187 -3.36 -30.76 5.94
N GLU A 188 -2.55 -29.72 5.73
CA GLU A 188 -1.34 -29.79 4.90
C GLU A 188 -0.10 -30.22 5.70
N VAL A 189 0.02 -29.78 6.96
CA VAL A 189 1.19 -30.05 7.81
C VAL A 189 0.91 -31.15 8.85
N GLY A 190 -0.34 -31.30 9.26
CA GLY A 190 -0.75 -32.23 10.32
C GLY A 190 -0.92 -31.54 11.67
N ASP A 191 -1.03 -32.38 12.71
CA ASP A 191 -1.31 -31.96 14.09
C ASP A 191 -0.04 -31.44 14.80
N SER A 192 0.53 -30.38 14.22
CA SER A 192 1.76 -29.74 14.67
C SER A 192 1.50 -28.35 15.28
N PRO A 193 2.22 -28.00 16.35
CA PRO A 193 2.19 -26.65 16.92
C PRO A 193 2.84 -25.64 15.97
N GLY A 194 2.22 -24.47 15.81
CA GLY A 194 2.71 -23.48 14.86
C GLY A 194 1.73 -22.36 14.56
N VAL A 195 2.17 -21.45 13.68
CA VAL A 195 1.44 -20.24 13.29
C VAL A 195 1.30 -20.15 11.78
N ALA A 196 0.07 -20.10 11.28
CA ALA A 196 -0.24 -19.97 9.85
C ALA A 196 -0.69 -18.55 9.47
N PHE A 197 -0.28 -18.04 8.32
CA PHE A 197 -0.60 -16.66 7.90
C PHE A 197 -0.54 -16.49 6.36
N THR A 198 -1.01 -15.33 5.87
CA THR A 198 -0.89 -14.95 4.45
C THR A 198 0.07 -13.79 4.21
N LYS A 199 0.75 -13.83 3.07
CA LYS A 199 1.54 -12.71 2.55
C LYS A 199 1.54 -12.77 1.03
N LEU A 200 1.18 -11.65 0.37
CA LEU A 200 1.19 -11.50 -1.10
C LEU A 200 0.41 -12.60 -1.85
N GLY A 201 -0.76 -12.97 -1.35
CA GLY A 201 -1.59 -14.03 -1.94
C GLY A 201 -1.09 -15.46 -1.70
N GLY A 202 0.11 -15.63 -1.13
CA GLY A 202 0.62 -16.92 -0.66
C GLY A 202 0.20 -17.22 0.78
N GLU A 203 0.29 -18.50 1.15
CA GLU A 203 -0.03 -19.00 2.49
C GLU A 203 1.15 -19.77 3.05
N TYR A 204 1.49 -19.46 4.30
CA TYR A 204 2.71 -19.90 4.95
C TYR A 204 2.43 -20.36 6.37
N ALA A 205 3.28 -21.24 6.90
CA ALA A 205 3.24 -21.68 8.28
C ALA A 205 4.64 -21.72 8.90
N LEU A 206 4.73 -21.27 10.14
CA LEU A 206 5.89 -21.45 11.01
C LEU A 206 5.58 -22.57 12.00
N VAL A 207 6.26 -23.71 11.86
CA VAL A 207 6.09 -24.88 12.71
C VAL A 207 7.18 -24.88 13.78
N LEU A 208 6.77 -25.13 15.02
CA LEU A 208 7.59 -24.95 16.22
C LEU A 208 7.50 -26.22 17.08
N ASP A 209 8.31 -27.23 16.76
CA ASP A 209 8.15 -28.57 17.34
C ASP A 209 8.85 -28.78 18.70
N THR A 210 9.68 -27.82 19.13
CA THR A 210 10.44 -27.93 20.38
C THR A 210 10.12 -26.76 21.31
N PRO A 211 9.97 -26.99 22.63
CA PRO A 211 9.84 -25.90 23.59
C PRO A 211 10.96 -24.87 23.45
N PHE A 212 10.60 -23.59 23.53
CA PHE A 212 11.53 -22.48 23.40
C PHE A 212 11.13 -21.36 24.34
N LYS A 213 12.13 -20.64 24.84
CA LYS A 213 11.91 -19.39 25.54
C LYS A 213 12.23 -18.25 24.59
N LEU A 214 11.22 -17.44 24.28
CA LEU A 214 11.48 -16.15 23.66
C LEU A 214 12.24 -15.28 24.66
N ALA A 215 13.17 -14.48 24.16
CA ALA A 215 13.74 -13.42 24.97
C ALA A 215 12.61 -12.46 25.39
N GLU A 216 12.73 -11.84 26.57
CA GLU A 216 11.96 -10.62 26.85
C GLU A 216 12.43 -9.56 25.86
N SER A 217 11.78 -9.49 24.71
CA SER A 217 11.96 -8.39 23.76
C SER A 217 10.90 -7.36 24.07
N GLU A 218 11.32 -6.11 24.28
CA GLU A 218 10.41 -5.00 24.00
C GLU A 218 9.95 -5.16 22.54
N PRO A 219 8.65 -4.95 22.24
CA PRO A 219 8.21 -4.96 20.86
C PRO A 219 9.14 -4.01 20.09
N PRO A 220 9.75 -4.42 18.97
CA PRO A 220 10.43 -3.47 18.12
C PRO A 220 9.42 -2.35 17.86
N GLU A 221 9.72 -1.14 18.36
CA GLU A 221 8.94 0.05 18.04
C GLU A 221 9.12 0.24 16.53
N PHE A 222 8.31 -0.43 15.71
CA PHE A 222 8.27 -0.22 14.28
C PHE A 222 7.55 1.09 14.03
N GLN A 223 8.27 2.17 14.27
CA GLN A 223 7.82 3.52 13.99
C GLN A 223 7.80 3.68 12.48
N GLN A 224 6.62 3.79 11.88
CA GLN A 224 6.50 4.08 10.46
C GLN A 224 6.64 5.58 10.29
N TYR A 225 7.71 6.00 9.64
CA TYR A 225 7.99 7.39 9.37
C TYR A 225 7.42 7.76 8.01
N LEU A 226 6.77 8.91 7.96
CA LEU A 226 6.29 9.54 6.75
C LEU A 226 7.02 10.88 6.62
N PHE A 227 7.70 11.05 5.50
CA PHE A 227 8.39 12.28 5.14
C PHE A 227 7.66 12.93 3.95
N ILE A 228 7.24 14.17 4.12
CA ILE A 228 6.57 15.00 3.11
C ILE A 228 7.52 16.11 2.70
N ASP A 229 7.61 16.39 1.40
CA ASP A 229 8.31 17.57 0.87
C ASP A 229 7.59 18.11 -0.37
N ILE A 230 7.33 19.42 -0.40
CA ILE A 230 6.66 20.11 -1.51
C ILE A 230 7.63 20.26 -2.68
N VAL A 231 7.24 19.71 -3.83
CA VAL A 231 8.05 19.82 -5.05
C VAL A 231 8.01 21.24 -5.60
N ASP A 232 9.19 21.79 -5.88
CA ASP A 232 9.37 23.14 -6.43
C ASP A 232 8.67 24.23 -5.57
N SER A 233 8.83 24.12 -4.26
CA SER A 233 8.29 25.06 -3.26
C SER A 233 8.67 26.51 -3.56
N THR A 234 9.86 26.75 -4.12
CA THR A 234 10.34 28.10 -4.50
C THR A 234 9.44 28.74 -5.56
N ASN A 235 9.07 27.99 -6.60
CA ASN A 235 8.15 28.46 -7.63
C ASN A 235 6.72 28.62 -7.10
N PHE A 236 6.29 27.71 -6.22
CA PHE A 236 4.99 27.85 -5.53
C PHE A 236 4.92 29.15 -4.72
N ILE A 237 5.95 29.46 -3.93
CA ILE A 237 6.08 30.72 -3.18
C ILE A 237 6.09 31.92 -4.13
N SER A 238 6.82 31.83 -5.26
CA SER A 238 6.84 32.89 -6.28
C SER A 238 5.45 33.18 -6.84
N LYS A 239 4.61 32.16 -7.01
CA LYS A 239 3.29 32.28 -7.66
C LYS A 239 2.17 32.66 -6.70
N TYR A 240 2.19 32.13 -5.48
CA TYR A 240 1.09 32.24 -4.52
C TYR A 240 1.47 32.97 -3.22
N GLY A 241 2.75 33.26 -3.01
CA GLY A 241 3.28 33.90 -1.81
C GLY A 241 3.59 32.92 -0.67
N ARG A 242 4.51 33.32 0.21
CA ARG A 242 4.97 32.49 1.35
C ARG A 242 3.84 32.13 2.32
N ASN A 243 2.91 33.05 2.58
CA ASN A 243 1.79 32.81 3.48
C ASN A 243 0.93 31.64 3.03
N LYS A 244 0.77 31.44 1.72
CA LYS A 244 -0.02 30.32 1.19
C LYS A 244 0.67 28.97 1.43
N LEU A 245 2.00 28.92 1.37
CA LEU A 245 2.75 27.73 1.74
C LEU A 245 2.61 27.43 3.24
N VAL A 246 2.70 28.46 4.10
CA VAL A 246 2.51 28.29 5.55
C VAL A 246 1.12 27.75 5.85
N GLU A 247 0.06 28.34 5.28
CA GLU A 247 -1.31 27.85 5.43
C GLU A 247 -1.43 26.38 5.00
N LEU A 248 -0.90 26.04 3.82
CA LEU A 248 -0.94 24.69 3.28
C LEU A 248 -0.26 23.69 4.23
N MET A 249 0.98 23.99 4.66
CA MET A 249 1.77 23.08 5.49
C MET A 249 1.24 22.99 6.92
N THR A 250 0.62 24.05 7.45
CA THR A 250 -0.10 23.99 8.72
C THR A 250 -1.32 23.08 8.63
N SER A 251 -2.12 23.18 7.57
CA SER A 251 -3.23 22.25 7.35
C SER A 251 -2.75 20.80 7.16
N VAL A 252 -1.62 20.59 6.49
CA VAL A 252 -1.00 19.26 6.37
C VAL A 252 -0.59 18.73 7.75
N LYS A 253 0.02 19.57 8.59
CA LYS A 253 0.41 19.21 9.96
C LYS A 253 -0.80 18.78 10.79
N GLU A 254 -1.86 19.60 10.80
CA GLU A 254 -3.11 19.29 11.52
C GLU A 254 -3.72 17.98 11.02
N PHE A 255 -3.75 17.80 9.69
CA PHE A 255 -4.26 16.57 9.07
C PHE A 255 -3.45 15.32 9.46
N MET A 256 -2.12 15.42 9.58
CA MET A 256 -1.29 14.31 10.05
C MET A 256 -1.60 13.97 11.51
N GLU A 257 -1.82 14.97 12.38
CA GLU A 257 -2.19 14.78 13.79
C GLU A 257 -3.56 14.10 13.92
N ASP A 258 -4.54 14.49 13.09
CA ASP A 258 -5.87 13.85 13.01
C ASP A 258 -5.80 12.38 12.54
N CYS A 259 -4.78 12.02 11.77
CA CYS A 259 -4.52 10.66 11.29
C CYS A 259 -3.69 9.81 12.28
N GLU A 260 -3.65 10.17 13.57
CA GLU A 260 -2.84 9.52 14.61
C GLU A 260 -1.32 9.66 14.40
N GLY A 261 -0.89 10.62 13.57
CA GLY A 261 0.50 10.91 13.32
C GLY A 261 1.12 11.79 14.41
N GLN A 262 2.24 11.36 14.98
CA GLN A 262 3.05 12.18 15.88
C GLN A 262 4.07 12.98 15.07
N ILE A 263 3.98 14.31 15.09
CA ILE A 263 4.94 15.18 14.39
C ILE A 263 6.30 15.12 15.09
N GLU A 264 7.32 14.67 14.35
CA GLU A 264 8.70 14.53 14.85
C GLU A 264 9.61 15.65 14.36
N GLY A 265 9.23 16.32 13.27
CA GLY A 265 9.98 17.43 12.70
C GLY A 265 9.14 18.23 11.73
N TYR A 266 8.95 19.50 12.04
CA TYR A 266 8.35 20.48 11.15
C TYR A 266 8.89 21.84 11.56
N ARG A 267 9.42 22.60 10.61
CA ARG A 267 9.79 24.00 10.83
C ARG A 267 8.65 24.85 10.31
N GLU A 268 8.10 25.72 11.14
CA GLU A 268 7.02 26.62 10.74
C GLU A 268 7.43 27.45 9.50
N GLY A 269 6.66 27.31 8.43
CA GLY A 269 6.92 27.93 7.13
C GLY A 269 8.11 27.34 6.35
N GLY A 270 8.51 26.11 6.67
CA GLY A 270 9.22 25.20 5.79
C GLY A 270 8.27 24.48 4.83
N ASP A 271 8.86 23.71 3.92
CA ASP A 271 8.21 22.91 2.89
C ASP A 271 8.25 21.40 3.16
N ASP A 272 8.96 20.99 4.22
CA ASP A 272 9.13 19.61 4.64
C ASP A 272 8.47 19.31 5.99
N LEU A 273 7.99 18.07 6.16
CA LEU A 273 7.41 17.58 7.40
C LEU A 273 7.73 16.10 7.59
N ILE A 274 8.05 15.72 8.83
CA ILE A 274 8.20 14.32 9.22
C ILE A 274 7.28 13.97 10.38
N ALA A 275 6.53 12.89 10.20
CA ALA A 275 5.61 12.34 11.18
C ALA A 275 5.87 10.85 11.39
N LYS A 276 5.56 10.37 12.60
CA LYS A 276 5.60 8.99 13.04
C LYS A 276 4.17 8.45 13.14
N PHE A 277 3.95 7.24 12.63
CA PHE A 277 2.66 6.56 12.61
C PHE A 277 2.73 5.18 13.28
N PRO A 278 1.59 4.70 13.82
CA PRO A 278 1.50 3.41 14.50
C PRO A 278 1.63 2.21 13.55
N SER A 279 1.20 2.36 12.30
CA SER A 279 1.25 1.30 11.30
C SER A 279 1.51 1.86 9.90
N LYS A 280 1.86 0.96 8.98
CA LYS A 280 2.30 1.32 7.64
C LYS A 280 1.12 1.70 6.74
N ASP A 281 0.02 1.00 6.86
CA ASP A 281 -1.25 1.31 6.20
C ASP A 281 -1.79 2.67 6.62
N VAL A 282 -1.73 3.03 7.92
CA VAL A 282 -2.11 4.37 8.39
C VAL A 282 -1.19 5.43 7.78
N ALA A 283 0.14 5.19 7.77
CA ALA A 283 1.08 6.10 7.11
C ALA A 283 0.79 6.25 5.59
N ILE A 284 0.51 5.15 4.88
CA ILE A 284 0.18 5.19 3.44
C ILE A 284 -1.11 5.96 3.19
N ARG A 285 -2.13 5.72 4.01
CA ARG A 285 -3.42 6.41 3.95
C ARG A 285 -3.25 7.91 4.16
N ALA A 286 -2.59 8.31 5.25
CA ALA A 286 -2.28 9.70 5.54
C ALA A 286 -1.47 10.36 4.40
N GLY A 287 -0.50 9.63 3.83
CA GLY A 287 0.28 10.09 2.68
C GLY A 287 -0.57 10.31 1.43
N LEU A 288 -1.50 9.41 1.12
CA LEU A 288 -2.41 9.56 -0.02
C LEU A 288 -3.34 10.77 0.14
N ASP A 289 -3.96 10.90 1.31
CA ASP A 289 -4.87 12.01 1.60
C ASP A 289 -4.14 13.35 1.57
N CYS A 290 -2.94 13.40 2.14
CA CYS A 290 -2.04 14.55 2.06
C CYS A 290 -1.69 14.89 0.61
N ALA A 291 -1.37 13.89 -0.21
CA ALA A 291 -1.04 14.11 -1.61
C ALA A 291 -2.23 14.62 -2.43
N TRP A 292 -3.44 14.10 -2.21
CA TRP A 292 -4.66 14.62 -2.83
C TRP A 292 -4.95 16.06 -2.38
N PHE A 293 -4.83 16.34 -1.09
CA PHE A 293 -5.05 17.67 -0.52
C PHE A 293 -4.07 18.70 -1.08
N ILE A 294 -2.77 18.40 -1.07
CA ILE A 294 -1.72 19.29 -1.60
C ILE A 294 -1.93 19.55 -3.10
N LEU A 295 -2.27 18.50 -3.86
CA LEU A 295 -2.51 18.63 -5.29
C LEU A 295 -3.73 19.51 -5.60
N ASN A 296 -4.82 19.35 -4.83
CA ASN A 296 -6.01 20.19 -4.96
C ASN A 296 -5.74 21.67 -4.62
N ASN A 297 -4.69 21.95 -3.83
CA ASN A 297 -4.22 23.30 -3.53
C ASN A 297 -3.15 23.82 -4.51
N GLY A 298 -2.93 23.12 -5.64
CA GLY A 298 -2.07 23.58 -6.73
C GLY A 298 -0.58 23.37 -6.52
N ALA A 299 -0.18 22.59 -5.50
CA ALA A 299 1.19 22.18 -5.26
C ALA A 299 1.40 20.70 -5.64
N LYS A 300 2.65 20.27 -5.73
CA LYS A 300 3.00 18.86 -5.91
C LYS A 300 3.80 18.40 -4.71
N VAL A 301 3.78 17.10 -4.43
CA VAL A 301 4.42 16.56 -3.23
C VAL A 301 5.18 15.28 -3.52
N LYS A 302 6.32 15.11 -2.86
CA LYS A 302 6.99 13.82 -2.75
C LYS A 302 6.85 13.34 -1.31
N ILE A 303 6.32 12.13 -1.15
CA ILE A 303 6.09 11.51 0.14
C ILE A 303 6.83 10.18 0.15
N GLY A 304 7.63 9.97 1.17
CA GLY A 304 8.34 8.71 1.39
C GLY A 304 7.94 8.13 2.74
N ILE A 305 7.58 6.86 2.75
CA ILE A 305 7.20 6.13 3.97
C ILE A 305 8.28 5.11 4.23
N GLY A 306 8.85 5.05 5.43
CA GLY A 306 9.95 4.15 5.81
C GLY A 306 9.94 3.76 7.28
N ARG A 307 10.84 2.88 7.71
CA ARG A 307 10.97 2.43 9.11
C ARG A 307 11.86 3.34 9.93
N SER A 308 12.56 4.25 9.28
CA SER A 308 13.37 5.30 9.89
C SER A 308 13.17 6.61 9.17
N ARG A 309 13.50 7.72 9.84
CA ARG A 309 13.48 9.07 9.25
C ARG A 309 14.31 9.14 7.96
N ARG A 310 15.49 8.50 7.98
CA ARG A 310 16.40 8.46 6.84
C ARG A 310 15.79 7.71 5.66
N GLU A 311 15.24 6.52 5.90
CA GLU A 311 14.63 5.69 4.86
C GLU A 311 13.41 6.38 4.24
N ALA A 312 12.59 7.04 5.05
CA ALA A 312 11.46 7.86 4.57
C ALA A 312 11.95 9.01 3.66
N GLY A 313 12.98 9.74 4.07
CA GLY A 313 13.58 10.80 3.25
C GLY A 313 14.24 10.30 1.96
N GLU A 314 14.96 9.17 2.01
CA GLU A 314 15.54 8.52 0.82
C GLU A 314 14.44 8.14 -0.19
N ARG A 315 13.32 7.60 0.28
CA ARG A 315 12.16 7.27 -0.57
C ARG A 315 11.48 8.49 -1.19
N ALA A 316 11.35 9.58 -0.43
CA ALA A 316 10.86 10.83 -0.99
C ALA A 316 11.80 11.37 -2.08
N ASN A 317 13.11 11.25 -1.90
CA ASN A 317 14.08 11.66 -2.93
C ASN A 317 14.05 10.76 -4.18
N ILE A 318 13.71 9.48 -4.05
CA ILE A 318 13.47 8.62 -5.23
C ILE A 318 12.34 9.21 -6.09
N ALA A 319 11.26 9.69 -5.48
CA ALA A 319 10.18 10.35 -6.23
C ALA A 319 10.64 11.58 -7.02
N GLU A 320 11.66 12.30 -6.58
CA GLU A 320 12.24 13.43 -7.32
C GLU A 320 12.95 12.98 -8.60
N SER A 321 13.59 11.81 -8.57
CA SER A 321 14.31 11.25 -9.72
C SER A 321 13.39 10.71 -10.82
N ILE A 322 12.11 10.46 -10.51
CA ILE A 322 11.13 9.94 -11.46
C ILE A 322 10.47 11.13 -12.18
N HIS A 323 10.87 11.34 -13.42
CA HIS A 323 10.28 12.36 -14.28
C HIS A 323 9.22 11.77 -15.19
N GLY A 324 8.10 12.49 -15.35
CA GLY A 324 7.10 12.19 -16.39
C GLY A 324 6.94 13.36 -17.37
N PHE A 325 5.69 13.76 -17.64
CA PHE A 325 5.37 15.01 -18.34
C PHE A 325 5.67 16.29 -17.50
N GLY A 326 6.46 16.14 -16.44
CA GLY A 326 6.77 17.13 -15.40
C GLY A 326 7.05 16.42 -14.07
N ALA A 327 7.24 17.21 -13.01
CA ALA A 327 7.27 16.69 -11.64
C ALA A 327 5.99 15.90 -11.31
N LEU A 328 6.13 14.83 -10.54
CA LEU A 328 5.03 13.94 -10.17
C LEU A 328 4.69 14.13 -8.69
N SER A 329 3.41 13.96 -8.33
CA SER A 329 3.03 13.79 -6.93
C SER A 329 3.06 12.31 -6.59
N LEU A 330 3.94 11.89 -5.70
CA LEU A 330 4.24 10.48 -5.46
C LEU A 330 4.25 10.14 -3.97
N VAL A 331 3.66 9.01 -3.61
CA VAL A 331 3.76 8.38 -2.28
C VAL A 331 4.51 7.07 -2.42
N VAL A 332 5.76 7.03 -1.97
CA VAL A 332 6.69 5.91 -2.14
C VAL A 332 6.78 5.07 -0.87
N PHE A 333 6.62 3.76 -1.00
CA PHE A 333 6.63 2.80 0.10
C PHE A 333 7.19 1.44 -0.35
N ASP A 334 7.74 0.66 0.57
CA ASP A 334 8.15 -0.72 0.28
C ASP A 334 6.95 -1.66 0.20
N LEU A 335 7.06 -2.75 -0.54
CA LEU A 335 6.17 -3.90 -0.38
C LEU A 335 7.03 -5.16 -0.51
N ALA A 336 7.03 -5.98 0.54
CA ALA A 336 7.96 -7.10 0.68
C ALA A 336 9.43 -6.62 0.58
N ASN A 337 10.08 -6.90 -0.54
CA ASN A 337 11.44 -6.47 -0.89
C ASN A 337 11.49 -5.57 -2.14
N GLY A 338 10.34 -5.18 -2.70
CA GLY A 338 10.25 -4.21 -3.79
C GLY A 338 9.87 -2.82 -3.30
N LEU A 339 9.93 -1.84 -4.21
CA LEU A 339 9.57 -0.44 -3.97
C LEU A 339 8.46 -0.03 -4.92
N TYR A 340 7.41 0.58 -4.37
CA TYR A 340 6.22 0.96 -5.09
C TYR A 340 5.87 2.42 -4.81
N GLY A 341 5.17 3.05 -5.74
CA GLY A 341 4.74 4.42 -5.64
C GLY A 341 3.29 4.60 -6.06
N TYR A 342 2.49 5.28 -5.26
CA TYR A 342 1.23 5.84 -5.76
C TYR A 342 1.49 7.17 -6.40
N PHE A 343 1.25 7.24 -7.71
CA PHE A 343 1.29 8.47 -8.49
C PHE A 343 -0.09 9.11 -8.53
N ILE A 344 -0.20 10.30 -7.97
CA ILE A 344 -1.41 11.13 -8.07
C ILE A 344 -1.23 12.04 -9.30
N PRO A 345 -1.95 11.80 -10.41
CA PRO A 345 -1.79 12.60 -11.62
C PRO A 345 -2.40 14.00 -11.45
N SER A 346 -1.72 14.99 -12.04
CA SER A 346 -2.23 16.37 -12.14
C SER A 346 -3.48 16.45 -13.03
N ASP A 347 -4.24 17.54 -12.93
CA ASP A 347 -5.44 17.77 -13.76
C ASP A 347 -5.16 17.68 -15.26
N PHE A 348 -3.99 18.16 -15.71
CA PHE A 348 -3.56 17.98 -17.10
C PHE A 348 -3.42 16.50 -17.47
N THR A 349 -2.75 15.72 -16.62
CA THR A 349 -2.51 14.29 -16.85
C THR A 349 -3.83 13.51 -16.80
N ARG A 350 -4.72 13.85 -15.86
CA ARG A 350 -6.09 13.31 -15.76
C ARG A 350 -6.90 13.61 -17.00
N THR A 351 -6.90 14.86 -17.46
CA THR A 351 -7.59 15.27 -18.69
C THR A 351 -7.07 14.50 -19.90
N LEU A 352 -5.75 14.31 -20.01
CA LEU A 352 -5.14 13.51 -21.06
C LEU A 352 -5.60 12.05 -20.99
N CYS A 353 -5.60 11.46 -19.80
CA CYS A 353 -6.05 10.08 -19.58
C CYS A 353 -7.54 9.92 -19.90
N GLU A 354 -8.41 10.84 -19.47
CA GLU A 354 -9.83 10.86 -19.83
C GLU A 354 -10.05 11.00 -21.33
N PHE A 355 -9.32 11.91 -21.98
CA PHE A 355 -9.39 12.09 -23.42
C PHE A 355 -9.02 10.81 -24.18
N LEU A 356 -7.96 10.15 -23.75
CA LEU A 356 -7.49 8.88 -24.31
C LEU A 356 -8.39 7.70 -23.98
N THR A 357 -9.16 7.73 -22.89
CA THR A 357 -10.05 6.62 -22.47
C THR A 357 -11.44 6.75 -23.08
N ASN A 358 -12.08 7.91 -22.89
CA ASN A 358 -13.51 8.11 -23.15
C ASN A 358 -13.80 8.75 -24.50
N LYS A 359 -12.82 9.44 -25.11
CA LYS A 359 -12.98 10.10 -26.42
C LYS A 359 -12.24 9.37 -27.56
N LYS A 360 -11.86 8.09 -27.39
CA LYS A 360 -11.18 7.27 -28.41
C LYS A 360 -11.84 7.36 -29.79
N GLY A 361 -13.17 7.27 -29.84
CA GLY A 361 -13.93 7.37 -31.09
C GLY A 361 -13.76 8.74 -31.77
N LYS A 362 -13.79 9.84 -31.01
CA LYS A 362 -13.54 11.20 -31.54
C LYS A 362 -12.10 11.35 -32.02
N LEU A 363 -11.14 10.76 -31.30
CA LEU A 363 -9.71 10.81 -31.63
C LEU A 363 -9.39 10.01 -32.90
N ILE A 364 -9.92 8.78 -33.01
CA ILE A 364 -9.82 7.94 -34.20
C ILE A 364 -10.51 8.60 -35.39
N THR A 365 -11.71 9.17 -35.19
CA THR A 365 -12.42 9.89 -36.26
C THR A 365 -11.64 11.11 -36.71
N ALA A 366 -11.14 11.92 -35.77
CA ALA A 366 -10.31 13.09 -36.06
C ALA A 366 -9.04 12.69 -36.82
N PHE A 367 -8.37 11.62 -36.40
CA PHE A 367 -7.17 11.10 -37.05
C PHE A 367 -7.46 10.57 -38.46
N ILE A 368 -8.52 9.79 -38.65
CA ILE A 368 -8.92 9.28 -39.98
C ILE A 368 -9.30 10.43 -40.91
N VAL A 369 -10.10 11.38 -40.44
CA VAL A 369 -10.49 12.57 -41.24
C VAL A 369 -9.26 13.38 -41.61
N MET A 370 -8.36 13.65 -40.64
CA MET A 370 -7.12 14.37 -40.88
C MET A 370 -6.22 13.63 -41.88
N PHE A 371 -6.05 12.32 -41.70
CA PHE A 371 -5.19 11.50 -42.53
C PHE A 371 -5.73 11.40 -43.95
N VAL A 372 -7.01 11.08 -44.13
CA VAL A 372 -7.65 10.97 -45.45
C VAL A 372 -7.63 12.32 -46.17
N ALA A 373 -8.01 13.40 -45.49
CA ALA A 373 -8.06 14.71 -46.12
C ALA A 373 -6.65 15.25 -46.44
N SER A 374 -5.66 15.04 -45.57
CA SER A 374 -4.26 15.41 -45.84
C SER A 374 -3.65 14.55 -46.95
N TYR A 375 -3.97 13.25 -47.00
CA TYR A 375 -3.55 12.34 -48.06
C TYR A 375 -4.14 12.74 -49.42
N LEU A 376 -5.45 13.04 -49.48
CA LEU A 376 -6.09 13.53 -50.70
C LEU A 376 -5.47 14.85 -51.18
N LEU A 377 -5.22 15.80 -50.27
CA LEU A 377 -4.51 17.04 -50.62
C LEU A 377 -3.09 16.79 -51.11
N ALA A 378 -2.36 15.85 -50.50
CA ALA A 378 -1.02 15.49 -50.95
C ALA A 378 -1.02 14.86 -52.35
N VAL A 379 -1.96 13.96 -52.65
CA VAL A 379 -2.14 13.35 -53.98
C VAL A 379 -2.51 14.41 -55.03
N MET A 380 -3.25 15.44 -54.64
CA MET A 380 -3.60 16.58 -55.51
C MET A 380 -2.48 17.63 -55.66
N GLY A 381 -1.29 17.40 -55.10
CA GLY A 381 -0.15 18.34 -55.17
C GLY A 381 -0.25 19.53 -54.20
N MET A 382 -1.21 19.50 -53.28
CA MET A 382 -1.55 20.56 -52.32
C MET A 382 -1.18 20.17 -50.87
N GLY A 383 -0.15 19.34 -50.69
CA GLY A 383 0.22 18.77 -49.38
C GLY A 383 0.49 19.81 -48.27
N ILE A 384 0.93 21.02 -48.64
CA ILE A 384 1.21 22.11 -47.68
C ILE A 384 -0.05 22.56 -46.93
N TYR A 385 -1.24 22.40 -47.52
CA TYR A 385 -2.52 22.76 -46.91
C TYR A 385 -3.02 21.70 -45.91
N GLY A 386 -2.33 20.57 -45.76
CA GLY A 386 -2.60 19.61 -44.69
C GLY A 386 -2.49 20.24 -43.28
N LEU A 387 -1.62 21.24 -43.11
CA LEU A 387 -1.48 22.00 -41.86
C LEU A 387 -2.74 22.81 -41.53
N LEU A 388 -3.46 23.27 -42.56
CA LEU A 388 -4.72 24.01 -42.45
C LEU A 388 -5.86 23.10 -41.97
N ILE A 389 -5.86 21.83 -42.42
CA ILE A 389 -6.78 20.80 -41.92
C ILE A 389 -6.54 20.54 -40.45
N VAL A 390 -5.28 20.44 -40.01
CA VAL A 390 -4.94 20.26 -38.59
C VAL A 390 -5.48 21.41 -37.74
N LEU A 391 -5.26 22.66 -38.18
CA LEU A 391 -5.75 23.85 -37.47
C LEU A 391 -7.28 23.91 -37.41
N LEU A 392 -7.98 23.58 -38.50
CA LEU A 392 -9.45 23.53 -38.54
C LEU A 392 -10.02 22.45 -37.62
N LEU A 393 -9.38 21.28 -37.57
CA LEU A 393 -9.75 20.20 -36.66
C LEU A 393 -9.53 20.59 -35.20
N VAL A 394 -8.39 21.20 -34.88
CA VAL A 394 -8.11 21.73 -33.54
C VAL A 394 -9.17 22.76 -33.17
N ALA A 395 -9.47 23.74 -34.04
CA ALA A 395 -10.51 24.73 -33.78
C ALA A 395 -11.89 24.09 -33.55
N TYR A 396 -12.31 23.15 -34.41
CA TYR A 396 -13.59 22.47 -34.30
C TYR A 396 -13.76 21.72 -32.97
N TYR A 397 -12.70 21.09 -32.48
CA TYR A 397 -12.73 20.35 -31.21
C TYR A 397 -12.41 21.20 -29.97
N THR A 398 -11.92 22.43 -30.14
CA THR A 398 -11.62 23.36 -29.03
C THR A 398 -12.76 24.33 -28.76
N PHE A 399 -13.50 24.76 -29.80
CA PHE A 399 -14.59 25.74 -29.69
C PHE A 399 -15.99 25.11 -29.58
N ARG A 400 -16.07 23.82 -29.28
CA ARG A 400 -17.32 23.05 -29.18
C ARG A 400 -17.25 22.09 -28.01
#